data_AF-A0AAV6VYU5-F1
#
_entry.id   AF-A0AAV6VYU5-F1
#
_cell.length_a   1.000
_cell.length_b   1.000
_cell.length_c   1.000
_cell.angle_alpha   90.00
_cell.angle_beta   90.00
_cell.angle_gamma   90.00
#
_symmetry.space_group_name_H-M   'P 1'
#
loop_
_entity.id
_entity.type
_entity.pdbx_description
1 polymer ?
#
loop_
_entity_poly.entity_id
_entity_poly.type
_entity_poly.pdbx_seq_one_letter_code
_entity_poly.pdbx_strand_id
1 'polypeptide(L)'
;MEMAEIVVALVKPAIEELGKVIVAPIKRQFNYLCCFTSNIQSLRKEVERLDNARAGLQLRVDAAKDNVEMILPDVESWLKSSDEIKVDINGIETEIPIVKRRFWNIKSRFLLSRKAKKTTEATKKLRGECNFNLISQPAPPPATGPIQIGETYEFVTRKKIEEDIMKALRGGEVNMLGICGMGGVGLELKEEALQARAHKLRARLTGTKKILVVLDDVWEIPKLEELGIPSGVKECTILLTSRNRGVYNAMDVKHIFGLEILPEEEAWVFFREKVGTCVDGQDLFL
;
A
#
# COMPACT_ATOMS: atom_id res chain seq x y z
N MET A 1 -49.66 52.57 -42.12
CA MET A 1 -49.13 51.52 -41.23
C MET A 1 -49.39 50.21 -41.95
N GLU A 2 -48.37 49.66 -42.59
CA GLU A 2 -48.51 48.46 -43.43
C GLU A 2 -48.82 47.24 -42.55
N MET A 3 -49.64 46.31 -43.06
CA MET A 3 -50.04 45.07 -42.37
C MET A 3 -48.84 44.28 -41.78
N ALA A 4 -47.66 44.41 -42.38
CA ALA A 4 -46.42 43.81 -41.89
C ALA A 4 -45.97 44.37 -40.52
N GLU A 5 -46.13 45.67 -40.26
CA GLU A 5 -45.75 46.28 -38.98
C GLU A 5 -46.66 45.84 -37.84
N ILE A 6 -47.95 45.61 -38.12
CA ILE A 6 -48.93 45.15 -37.13
C ILE A 6 -48.67 43.69 -36.73
N VAL A 7 -48.34 42.82 -37.69
CA VAL A 7 -47.99 41.42 -37.42
C VAL A 7 -46.69 41.32 -36.65
N VAL A 8 -45.67 42.12 -36.98
CA VAL A 8 -44.41 42.16 -36.22
C VAL A 8 -44.65 42.65 -34.79
N ALA A 9 -45.49 43.67 -34.58
CA ALA A 9 -45.80 44.20 -33.25
C ALA A 9 -46.59 43.23 -32.36
N LEU A 10 -47.46 42.40 -32.94
CA LEU A 10 -48.27 41.41 -32.19
C LEU A 10 -47.50 40.15 -31.80
N VAL A 11 -46.52 39.74 -32.61
CA VAL A 11 -45.76 38.50 -32.36
C VAL A 11 -44.53 38.75 -31.47
N LYS A 12 -44.02 39.98 -31.41
CA LYS A 12 -42.84 40.37 -30.61
C LYS A 12 -42.96 40.06 -29.11
N PRO A 13 -44.08 40.39 -28.43
CA PRO A 13 -44.24 40.08 -27.00
C PRO A 13 -44.30 38.58 -26.74
N ALA A 14 -44.92 37.80 -27.64
CA ALA A 14 -44.98 36.34 -27.54
C ALA A 14 -43.59 35.71 -27.73
N ILE A 15 -42.76 36.23 -28.65
CA ILE A 15 -41.37 35.81 -28.84
C ILE A 15 -40.51 36.18 -27.62
N GLU A 16 -40.70 37.36 -27.03
CA GLU A 16 -39.95 37.79 -25.84
C GLU A 16 -40.35 37.02 -24.58
N GLU A 17 -41.62 36.69 -24.38
CA GLU A 17 -42.10 35.86 -23.27
C GLU A 17 -41.70 34.38 -23.42
N LEU A 18 -41.77 33.82 -24.63
CA LEU A 18 -41.20 32.49 -24.93
C LEU A 18 -39.67 32.47 -24.74
N GLY A 19 -38.99 33.57 -25.09
CA GLY A 19 -37.56 33.75 -24.88
C GLY A 19 -37.17 33.64 -23.39
N LYS A 20 -37.89 34.27 -22.48
CA LYS A 20 -37.55 34.25 -21.04
C LYS A 20 -37.77 32.89 -20.38
N VAL A 21 -38.81 32.15 -20.77
CA VAL A 21 -39.14 30.82 -20.20
C VAL A 21 -38.19 29.72 -20.69
N ILE A 22 -37.65 29.88 -21.91
CA ILE A 22 -36.86 28.84 -22.58
C ILE A 22 -35.34 29.06 -22.43
N VAL A 23 -34.89 30.29 -22.18
CA VAL A 23 -33.46 30.64 -22.14
C VAL A 23 -32.71 29.92 -21.02
N ALA A 24 -33.26 29.74 -19.82
CA ALA A 24 -32.49 29.14 -18.72
C ALA A 24 -32.18 27.63 -18.94
N PRO A 25 -33.14 26.75 -19.31
CA PRO A 25 -32.84 25.36 -19.65
C PRO A 25 -31.97 25.22 -20.89
N ILE A 26 -32.21 26.01 -21.95
CA ILE A 26 -31.47 25.95 -23.21
C ILE A 26 -30.04 26.49 -23.06
N LYS A 27 -29.82 27.55 -22.29
CA LYS A 27 -28.47 28.08 -22.00
C LYS A 27 -27.61 27.07 -21.27
N ARG A 28 -28.20 26.30 -20.34
CA ARG A 28 -27.52 25.18 -19.65
C ARG A 28 -27.12 24.06 -20.61
N GLN A 29 -27.94 23.79 -21.64
CA GLN A 29 -27.69 22.77 -22.67
C GLN A 29 -26.65 23.22 -23.72
N PHE A 30 -26.68 24.49 -24.16
CA PHE A 30 -25.68 25.10 -25.05
C PHE A 30 -24.29 25.21 -24.41
N ASN A 31 -24.22 25.39 -23.08
CA ASN A 31 -22.94 25.46 -22.35
C ASN A 31 -22.09 24.19 -22.56
N TYR A 32 -22.71 23.00 -22.64
CA TYR A 32 -21.98 21.75 -22.90
C TYR A 32 -21.44 21.63 -24.33
N LEU A 33 -22.03 22.36 -25.29
CA LEU A 33 -21.64 22.36 -26.69
C LEU A 33 -20.44 23.28 -26.93
N CYS A 34 -20.47 24.50 -26.40
CA CYS A 34 -19.39 25.48 -26.50
C CYS A 34 -18.23 25.19 -25.54
N CYS A 35 -18.49 24.50 -24.42
CA CYS A 35 -17.46 24.12 -23.44
C CYS A 35 -16.99 22.67 -23.58
N PHE A 36 -17.28 21.97 -24.69
CA PHE A 36 -16.81 20.59 -24.91
C PHE A 36 -15.30 20.47 -24.68
N THR A 37 -14.50 21.35 -25.31
CA THR A 37 -13.05 21.37 -25.15
C THR A 37 -12.62 21.62 -23.71
N SER A 38 -13.26 22.58 -23.03
CA SER A 38 -12.95 22.93 -21.63
C SER A 38 -13.31 21.80 -20.66
N ASN A 39 -14.46 21.14 -20.84
CA ASN A 39 -14.86 19.99 -20.01
C ASN A 39 -13.91 18.80 -20.18
N ILE A 40 -13.44 18.53 -21.40
CA ILE A 40 -12.46 17.47 -21.66
C ILE A 40 -11.10 17.82 -21.04
N GLN A 41 -10.65 19.07 -21.15
CA GLN A 41 -9.42 19.52 -20.50
C GLN A 41 -9.52 19.43 -18.96
N SER A 42 -10.66 19.84 -18.40
CA SER A 42 -10.92 19.70 -16.96
C SER A 42 -10.88 18.24 -16.53
N LEU A 43 -11.50 17.33 -17.29
CA LEU A 43 -11.44 15.90 -17.01
C LEU A 43 -9.98 15.44 -16.97
N ARG A 44 -9.21 15.68 -18.03
CA ARG A 44 -7.80 15.25 -18.13
C ARG A 44 -6.94 15.75 -16.97
N LYS A 45 -7.12 17.00 -16.56
CA LYS A 45 -6.41 17.57 -15.41
C LYS A 45 -6.76 16.87 -14.10
N GLU A 46 -8.02 16.54 -13.88
CA GLU A 46 -8.43 15.82 -12.67
C GLU A 46 -7.99 14.36 -12.70
N VAL A 47 -7.93 13.72 -13.88
CA VAL A 47 -7.38 12.37 -14.07
C VAL A 47 -5.89 12.32 -13.74
N GLU A 48 -5.09 13.25 -14.26
CA GLU A 48 -3.66 13.35 -13.93
C GLU A 48 -3.43 13.45 -12.42
N ARG A 49 -4.25 14.25 -11.73
CA ARG A 49 -4.18 14.38 -10.26
C ARG A 49 -4.58 13.10 -9.54
N LEU A 50 -5.57 12.37 -10.02
CA LEU A 50 -5.98 11.09 -9.45
C LEU A 50 -4.89 10.04 -9.65
N ASP A 51 -4.29 9.97 -10.85
CA ASP A 51 -3.20 9.04 -11.16
C ASP A 51 -1.98 9.31 -10.26
N ASN A 52 -1.61 10.57 -10.05
CA ASN A 52 -0.54 10.93 -9.12
C ASN A 52 -0.85 10.53 -7.66
N ALA A 53 -2.08 10.77 -7.20
CA ALA A 53 -2.51 10.37 -5.86
C ALA A 53 -2.49 8.84 -5.69
N ARG A 54 -3.00 8.10 -6.68
CA ARG A 54 -2.98 6.64 -6.70
C ARG A 54 -1.55 6.11 -6.69
N ALA A 55 -0.67 6.64 -7.54
CA ALA A 55 0.73 6.22 -7.59
C ALA A 55 1.43 6.44 -6.23
N GLY A 56 1.20 7.59 -5.60
CA GLY A 56 1.73 7.86 -4.26
C GLY A 56 1.20 6.89 -3.19
N LEU A 57 -0.10 6.56 -3.22
CA LEU A 57 -0.68 5.58 -2.31
C LEU A 57 -0.15 4.16 -2.59
N GLN A 58 0.01 3.79 -3.86
CA GLN A 58 0.52 2.48 -4.26
C GLN A 58 1.94 2.25 -3.73
N LEU A 59 2.82 3.24 -3.79
CA LEU A 59 4.16 3.14 -3.19
C LEU A 59 4.11 2.82 -1.69
N ARG A 60 3.15 3.40 -0.96
CA ARG A 60 2.96 3.10 0.47
C ARG A 60 2.40 1.69 0.68
N VAL A 61 1.48 1.25 -0.18
CA VAL A 61 0.93 -0.11 -0.17
C VAL A 61 2.01 -1.15 -0.44
N ASP A 62 2.87 -0.90 -1.43
CA ASP A 62 3.97 -1.80 -1.77
C ASP A 62 4.96 -1.91 -0.61
N ALA A 63 5.33 -0.77 0.00
CA ALA A 63 6.16 -0.76 1.21
C ALA A 63 5.51 -1.51 2.41
N ALA A 64 4.19 -1.37 2.60
CA ALA A 64 3.47 -2.11 3.64
C ALA A 64 3.45 -3.62 3.37
N LYS A 65 3.28 -4.04 2.10
CA LYS A 65 3.36 -5.44 1.69
C LYS A 65 4.76 -6.01 1.87
N ASP A 66 5.80 -5.24 1.54
CA ASP A 66 7.20 -5.61 1.80
C ASP A 66 7.45 -5.82 3.30
N ASN A 67 6.75 -5.07 4.15
CA ASN A 67 6.75 -5.23 5.61
C ASN A 67 5.78 -6.33 6.11
N VAL A 68 5.11 -7.06 5.21
CA VAL A 68 4.14 -8.12 5.51
C VAL A 68 2.95 -7.61 6.35
N GLU A 69 2.56 -6.36 6.12
CA GLU A 69 1.40 -5.76 6.74
C GLU A 69 0.14 -6.03 5.91
N MET A 70 -0.98 -6.16 6.61
CA MET A 70 -2.29 -6.26 5.99
C MET A 70 -2.75 -4.87 5.58
N ILE A 71 -3.09 -4.69 4.30
CA ILE A 71 -3.67 -3.44 3.80
C ILE A 71 -5.12 -3.33 4.30
N LEU A 72 -5.51 -2.13 4.72
CA LEU A 72 -6.86 -1.91 5.22
C LEU A 72 -7.90 -2.01 4.08
N PRO A 73 -9.10 -2.57 4.34
CA PRO A 73 -10.10 -2.82 3.28
C PRO A 73 -10.60 -1.54 2.57
N ASP A 74 -10.60 -0.41 3.25
CA ASP A 74 -10.99 0.89 2.69
C ASP A 74 -9.98 1.40 1.65
N VAL A 75 -8.68 1.16 1.88
CA VAL A 75 -7.61 1.43 0.92
C VAL A 75 -7.77 0.56 -0.33
N GLU A 76 -8.03 -0.74 -0.16
CA GLU A 76 -8.26 -1.66 -1.29
C GLU A 76 -9.51 -1.27 -2.09
N SER A 77 -10.59 -0.91 -1.39
CA SER A 77 -11.83 -0.42 -2.01
C SER A 77 -11.60 0.85 -2.82
N TRP A 78 -10.79 1.78 -2.30
CA TRP A 78 -10.44 3.01 -2.99
C TRP A 78 -9.60 2.74 -4.25
N LEU A 79 -8.60 1.85 -4.17
CA LEU A 79 -7.82 1.43 -5.33
C LEU A 79 -8.73 0.82 -6.41
N LYS A 80 -9.64 -0.09 -6.03
CA LYS A 80 -10.59 -0.67 -6.98
C LYS A 80 -11.48 0.39 -7.64
N SER A 81 -12.03 1.31 -6.85
CA SER A 81 -12.86 2.41 -7.36
C SER A 81 -12.09 3.31 -8.34
N SER A 82 -10.78 3.51 -8.09
CA SER A 82 -9.89 4.26 -8.97
C SER A 82 -9.59 3.52 -10.28
N ASP A 83 -9.63 2.19 -10.31
CA ASP A 83 -9.49 1.43 -11.55
C ASP A 83 -10.79 1.45 -12.37
N GLU A 84 -11.94 1.34 -11.70
CA GLU A 84 -13.25 1.41 -12.35
C GLU A 84 -13.47 2.76 -13.04
N ILE A 85 -13.14 3.88 -12.38
CA ILE A 85 -13.28 5.20 -13.02
C ILE A 85 -12.34 5.38 -14.22
N LYS A 86 -11.20 4.69 -14.23
CA LYS A 86 -10.24 4.69 -15.34
C LYS A 86 -10.80 4.00 -16.58
N VAL A 87 -11.61 2.97 -16.40
CA VAL A 87 -12.37 2.34 -17.50
C VAL A 87 -13.33 3.35 -18.14
N ASP A 88 -14.07 4.11 -17.34
CA ASP A 88 -14.98 5.15 -17.84
C ASP A 88 -14.25 6.25 -18.62
N ILE A 89 -13.07 6.68 -18.12
CA ILE A 89 -12.22 7.68 -18.76
C ILE A 89 -11.73 7.19 -20.13
N ASN A 90 -11.24 5.95 -20.20
CA ASN A 90 -10.79 5.34 -21.45
C ASN A 90 -11.94 5.27 -22.47
N GLY A 91 -13.15 4.92 -22.01
CA GLY A 91 -14.36 4.97 -22.84
C GLY A 91 -14.61 6.36 -23.43
N ILE A 92 -14.45 7.43 -22.64
CA ILE A 92 -14.59 8.80 -23.12
C ILE A 92 -13.48 9.14 -24.13
N GLU A 93 -12.22 8.79 -23.83
CA GLU A 93 -11.07 9.13 -24.68
C GLU A 93 -11.16 8.53 -26.08
N THR A 94 -11.64 7.29 -26.19
CA THR A 94 -11.84 6.60 -27.47
C THR A 94 -12.95 7.24 -28.33
N GLU A 95 -13.97 7.84 -27.71
CA GLU A 95 -15.06 8.52 -28.42
C GLU A 95 -14.68 9.93 -28.94
N ILE A 96 -13.74 10.63 -28.30
CA ILE A 96 -13.31 11.99 -28.66
C ILE A 96 -12.93 12.15 -30.16
N PRO A 97 -12.04 11.32 -30.75
CA PRO A 97 -11.63 11.50 -32.15
C PRO A 97 -12.79 11.31 -33.13
N ILE A 98 -13.73 10.40 -32.83
CA ILE A 98 -14.92 10.11 -33.65
C ILE A 98 -15.82 11.36 -33.71
N VAL A 99 -16.03 11.99 -32.57
CA VAL A 99 -16.90 13.16 -32.40
C VAL A 99 -16.28 14.44 -32.96
N LYS A 100 -14.94 14.54 -33.01
CA LYS A 100 -14.23 15.67 -33.64
C LYS A 100 -14.29 15.65 -35.16
N ARG A 101 -14.22 14.47 -35.80
CA ARG A 101 -14.16 14.32 -37.27
C ARG A 101 -15.43 14.70 -38.03
N ARG A 102 -16.62 14.67 -37.40
CA ARG A 102 -17.89 14.98 -38.05
C ARG A 102 -18.35 16.40 -37.71
N PHE A 103 -18.49 17.25 -38.74
CA PHE A 103 -18.72 18.69 -38.61
C PHE A 103 -20.07 19.06 -37.95
N TRP A 104 -21.06 18.16 -37.95
CA TRP A 104 -22.43 18.44 -37.45
C TRP A 104 -22.92 17.57 -36.28
N ASN A 105 -22.05 16.81 -35.61
CA ASN A 105 -22.51 15.92 -34.52
C ASN A 105 -22.65 16.62 -33.15
N ILE A 106 -23.50 17.65 -33.14
CA ILE A 106 -23.87 18.45 -31.96
C ILE A 106 -24.39 17.56 -30.83
N LYS A 107 -25.24 16.58 -31.14
CA LYS A 107 -25.84 15.67 -30.15
C LYS A 107 -24.79 14.78 -29.47
N SER A 108 -23.87 14.16 -30.21
CA SER A 108 -22.81 13.35 -29.59
C SER A 108 -21.81 14.21 -28.82
N ARG A 109 -21.44 15.41 -29.31
CA ARG A 109 -20.61 16.37 -28.56
C ARG A 109 -21.23 16.71 -27.21
N PHE A 110 -22.53 16.99 -27.21
CA PHE A 110 -23.28 17.26 -25.99
C PHE A 110 -23.23 16.08 -25.01
N LEU A 111 -23.55 14.87 -25.48
CA LEU A 111 -23.57 13.67 -24.63
C LEU A 111 -22.20 13.36 -24.03
N LEU A 112 -21.15 13.43 -24.85
CA LEU A 112 -19.78 13.17 -24.43
C LEU A 112 -19.27 14.25 -23.46
N SER A 113 -19.59 15.53 -23.71
CA SER A 113 -19.32 16.65 -22.79
C SER A 113 -19.98 16.45 -21.42
N ARG A 114 -21.24 15.99 -21.42
CA ARG A 114 -21.97 15.70 -20.18
C ARG A 114 -21.37 14.51 -19.43
N LYS A 115 -20.99 13.44 -20.14
CA LYS A 115 -20.30 12.28 -19.58
C LYS A 115 -18.98 12.71 -18.94
N ALA A 116 -18.15 13.46 -19.68
CA ALA A 116 -16.90 14.00 -19.18
C ALA A 116 -17.06 14.86 -17.92
N LYS A 117 -18.07 15.75 -17.87
CA LYS A 117 -18.33 16.55 -16.68
C LYS A 117 -18.74 15.69 -15.48
N LYS A 118 -19.60 14.68 -15.67
CA LYS A 118 -19.99 13.76 -14.60
C LYS A 118 -18.79 12.98 -14.06
N THR A 119 -17.99 12.41 -14.96
CA THR A 119 -16.77 11.68 -14.59
C THR A 119 -15.78 12.60 -13.87
N THR A 120 -15.63 13.86 -14.31
CA THR A 120 -14.77 14.84 -13.63
C THR A 120 -15.17 15.05 -12.16
N GLU A 121 -16.46 15.18 -11.87
CA GLU A 121 -16.94 15.34 -10.50
C GLU A 121 -16.77 14.06 -9.67
N ALA A 122 -16.99 12.89 -10.26
CA ALA A 122 -16.70 11.61 -9.61
C ALA A 122 -15.20 11.46 -9.30
N THR A 123 -14.32 11.83 -10.23
CA THR A 123 -12.85 11.82 -10.07
C THR A 123 -12.42 12.76 -8.95
N LYS A 124 -12.98 13.97 -8.88
CA LYS A 124 -12.71 14.91 -7.79
C LYS A 124 -13.12 14.35 -6.43
N LYS A 125 -14.31 13.75 -6.36
CA LYS A 125 -14.84 13.15 -5.14
C LYS A 125 -13.93 12.02 -4.66
N LEU A 126 -13.63 11.05 -5.53
CA LEU A 126 -12.76 9.93 -5.22
C LEU A 126 -11.36 10.38 -4.79
N ARG A 127 -10.78 11.38 -5.47
CA ARG A 127 -9.50 11.95 -5.03
C ARG A 127 -9.61 12.56 -3.63
N GLY A 128 -10.70 13.26 -3.32
CA GLY A 128 -10.93 13.82 -1.98
C GLY A 128 -11.03 12.75 -0.88
N GLU A 129 -11.45 11.53 -1.24
CA GLU A 129 -11.51 10.37 -0.34
C GLU A 129 -10.13 9.72 -0.13
N CYS A 130 -9.11 10.08 -0.93
CA CYS A 130 -7.72 9.60 -0.79
C CYS A 130 -6.98 10.29 0.37
N ASN A 131 -7.49 10.14 1.59
CA ASN A 131 -6.95 10.79 2.80
C ASN A 131 -6.72 9.77 3.92
N PHE A 132 -5.85 8.79 3.65
CA PHE A 132 -5.55 7.71 4.58
C PHE A 132 -4.33 8.06 5.46
N ASN A 133 -4.59 8.37 6.72
CA ASN A 133 -3.55 8.53 7.74
C ASN A 133 -2.88 7.19 8.05
N LEU A 134 -3.69 6.14 8.19
CA LEU A 134 -3.26 4.76 8.35
C LEU A 134 -3.72 3.97 7.13
N ILE A 135 -2.86 3.14 6.54
CA ILE A 135 -3.19 2.34 5.34
C ILE A 135 -3.06 0.84 5.54
N SER A 136 -2.42 0.43 6.61
CA SER A 136 -2.03 -0.94 6.89
C SER A 136 -1.94 -1.16 8.38
N GLN A 137 -1.94 -2.43 8.77
CA GLN A 137 -1.75 -2.87 10.14
C GLN A 137 -0.91 -4.16 10.16
N PRO A 138 -0.20 -4.44 11.27
CA PRO A 138 0.51 -5.69 11.42
C PRO A 138 -0.44 -6.87 11.21
N ALA A 139 0.00 -7.87 10.45
CA ALA A 139 -0.78 -9.09 10.29
C ALA A 139 -1.02 -9.71 11.69
N PRO A 140 -2.24 -10.19 12.00
CA PRO A 140 -2.51 -10.87 13.25
C PRO A 140 -1.52 -12.01 13.47
N PRO A 141 -0.97 -12.19 14.69
CA PRO A 141 -0.12 -13.34 14.99
C PRO A 141 -0.87 -14.63 14.63
N PRO A 142 -0.24 -15.58 13.94
CA PRO A 142 -0.84 -16.89 13.71
C PRO A 142 -1.26 -17.50 15.05
N ALA A 143 -2.45 -18.11 15.10
CA ALA A 143 -2.89 -18.85 16.27
C ALA A 143 -1.85 -19.95 16.59
N THR A 144 -1.11 -19.75 17.68
CA THR A 144 0.08 -20.55 17.97
C THR A 144 -0.30 -21.77 18.78
N GLY A 145 -0.37 -22.94 18.15
CA GLY A 145 -0.32 -24.23 18.84
C GLY A 145 1.12 -24.54 19.28
N PRO A 146 1.33 -25.42 20.28
CA PRO A 146 2.67 -25.89 20.65
C PRO A 146 3.34 -26.56 19.44
N ILE A 147 4.50 -26.05 19.04
CA ILE A 147 5.32 -26.61 17.97
C ILE A 147 5.89 -27.94 18.49
N GLN A 148 5.43 -29.06 17.93
CA GLN A 148 6.19 -30.31 18.02
C GLN A 148 7.39 -30.19 17.09
N ILE A 149 8.59 -30.26 17.66
CA ILE A 149 9.83 -30.30 16.90
C ILE A 149 9.95 -31.70 16.29
N GLY A 150 9.32 -31.90 15.13
CA GLY A 150 9.59 -33.03 14.23
C GLY A 150 10.85 -32.77 13.41
N GLU A 151 11.41 -33.82 12.82
CA GLU A 151 12.67 -33.83 12.05
C GLU A 151 12.82 -32.60 11.13
N THR A 152 13.90 -31.87 11.33
CA THR A 152 14.18 -30.56 10.71
C THR A 152 14.31 -30.68 9.19
N TYR A 153 13.41 -30.07 8.42
CA TYR A 153 13.63 -29.85 6.99
C TYR A 153 14.73 -28.79 6.78
N GLU A 154 15.75 -29.14 6.00
CA GLU A 154 16.89 -28.27 5.72
C GLU A 154 16.54 -27.33 4.55
N PHE A 155 16.47 -26.02 4.81
CA PHE A 155 16.26 -25.00 3.77
C PHE A 155 17.53 -24.79 2.95
N VAL A 156 17.63 -25.51 1.83
CA VAL A 156 18.81 -25.51 0.96
C VAL A 156 19.15 -24.09 0.46
N THR A 157 18.16 -23.28 0.09
CA THR A 157 18.40 -21.89 -0.37
C THR A 157 18.94 -20.97 0.73
N ARG A 158 18.71 -21.30 2.01
CA ARG A 158 19.15 -20.50 3.16
C ARG A 158 20.49 -20.90 3.71
N LYS A 159 21.00 -22.08 3.33
CA LYS A 159 22.27 -22.63 3.83
C LYS A 159 23.44 -21.67 3.67
N LYS A 160 23.51 -20.95 2.54
CA LYS A 160 24.55 -19.95 2.31
C LYS A 160 24.45 -18.76 3.29
N ILE A 161 23.24 -18.26 3.53
CA ILE A 161 23.00 -17.16 4.47
C ILE A 161 23.33 -17.63 5.89
N GLU A 162 22.93 -18.84 6.26
CA GLU A 162 23.29 -19.47 7.54
C GLU A 162 24.81 -19.58 7.71
N GLU A 163 25.53 -20.07 6.69
CA GLU A 163 26.98 -20.17 6.70
C GLU A 163 27.66 -18.80 6.86
N ASP A 164 27.17 -17.78 6.16
CA ASP A 164 27.68 -16.41 6.22
C ASP A 164 27.42 -15.78 7.60
N ILE A 165 26.23 -15.99 8.19
CA ILE A 165 25.90 -15.57 9.57
C ILE A 165 26.84 -16.26 10.56
N MET A 166 26.97 -17.58 10.47
CA MET A 166 27.80 -18.35 11.39
C MET A 166 29.28 -17.99 11.26
N LYS A 167 29.75 -17.65 10.05
CA LYS A 167 31.10 -17.11 9.82
C LYS A 167 31.27 -15.74 10.47
N ALA A 168 30.32 -14.82 10.29
CA ALA A 168 30.37 -13.49 10.90
C ALA A 168 30.36 -13.57 12.45
N LEU A 169 29.54 -14.45 13.03
CA LEU A 169 29.49 -14.68 14.47
C LEU A 169 30.80 -15.26 15.03
N ARG A 170 31.46 -16.16 14.30
CA ARG A 170 32.73 -16.77 14.72
C ARG A 170 33.93 -15.82 14.61
N GLY A 171 33.92 -14.92 13.62
CA GLY A 171 35.03 -14.00 13.35
C GLY A 171 35.33 -13.01 14.49
N GLY A 172 34.33 -12.65 15.30
CA GLY A 172 34.50 -11.72 16.43
C GLY A 172 34.89 -10.30 16.01
N GLU A 173 34.81 -9.99 14.72
CA GLU A 173 35.07 -8.65 14.15
C GLU A 173 33.86 -7.72 14.30
N VAL A 174 32.68 -8.29 14.58
CA VAL A 174 31.40 -7.58 14.62
C VAL A 174 30.72 -7.77 15.97
N ASN A 175 30.27 -6.65 16.55
CA ASN A 175 29.54 -6.66 17.84
C ASN A 175 28.02 -6.74 17.62
N MET A 176 27.53 -6.47 16.41
CA MET A 176 26.11 -6.46 16.08
C MET A 176 25.87 -6.94 14.63
N LEU A 177 24.90 -7.82 14.45
CA LEU A 177 24.51 -8.42 13.19
C LEU A 177 22.99 -8.29 13.02
N GLY A 178 22.50 -7.96 11.83
CA GLY A 178 21.07 -7.85 11.53
C GLY A 178 20.58 -8.97 10.60
N ILE A 179 19.45 -9.62 10.91
CA ILE A 179 18.73 -10.53 10.02
C ILE A 179 17.33 -9.99 9.76
N CYS A 180 17.02 -9.64 8.52
CA CYS A 180 15.71 -9.13 8.13
C CYS A 180 14.84 -10.27 7.58
N GLY A 181 13.72 -10.61 8.24
CA GLY A 181 12.75 -11.63 7.79
C GLY A 181 11.49 -11.70 8.67
N MET A 182 10.52 -12.56 8.31
CA MET A 182 9.33 -12.80 9.13
C MET A 182 9.70 -13.48 10.46
N GLY A 183 9.13 -12.99 11.57
CA GLY A 183 9.50 -13.39 12.94
C GLY A 183 8.91 -14.73 13.44
N GLY A 184 9.59 -15.30 14.43
CA GLY A 184 9.24 -16.48 15.25
C GLY A 184 10.49 -16.91 16.04
N VAL A 185 10.50 -17.24 17.34
CA VAL A 185 9.50 -17.62 18.35
C VAL A 185 10.00 -17.05 19.69
N GLY A 186 9.13 -16.39 20.47
CA GLY A 186 9.51 -15.60 21.65
C GLY A 186 9.75 -16.37 22.96
N LEU A 187 10.76 -15.92 23.72
CA LEU A 187 11.00 -16.24 25.13
C LEU A 187 10.17 -15.29 26.03
N GLU A 188 9.40 -15.84 26.96
CA GLU A 188 8.60 -15.07 27.92
C GLU A 188 9.36 -14.87 29.25
N LEU A 189 9.56 -13.62 29.69
CA LEU A 189 10.17 -13.28 30.99
C LEU A 189 9.12 -12.71 31.95
N LYS A 190 8.84 -13.43 33.05
CA LYS A 190 7.81 -13.09 34.06
C LYS A 190 8.41 -12.46 35.34
N GLU A 191 8.64 -11.15 35.37
CA GLU A 191 8.99 -10.38 36.60
C GLU A 191 8.47 -8.91 36.57
N GLU A 192 8.10 -8.28 37.68
CA GLU A 192 7.20 -7.08 37.65
C GLU A 192 7.85 -5.69 37.37
N ALA A 193 9.19 -5.53 37.38
CA ALA A 193 9.83 -4.21 37.15
C ALA A 193 11.03 -4.23 36.19
N LEU A 194 11.04 -3.31 35.20
CA LEU A 194 12.05 -3.20 34.12
C LEU A 194 13.50 -3.09 34.64
N GLN A 195 13.72 -2.26 35.66
CA GLN A 195 15.03 -2.00 36.26
C GLN A 195 15.65 -3.27 36.89
N ALA A 196 14.82 -4.08 37.58
CA ALA A 196 15.26 -5.32 38.19
C ALA A 196 15.64 -6.37 37.13
N ARG A 197 14.85 -6.46 36.05
CA ARG A 197 15.14 -7.31 34.89
C ARG A 197 16.45 -6.89 34.21
N ALA A 198 16.63 -5.60 33.97
CA ALA A 198 17.82 -5.05 33.32
C ALA A 198 19.09 -5.31 34.14
N HIS A 199 19.05 -5.07 35.45
CA HIS A 199 20.20 -5.34 36.32
C HIS A 199 20.58 -6.83 36.33
N LYS A 200 19.58 -7.72 36.42
CA LYS A 200 19.78 -9.18 36.40
C LYS A 200 20.29 -9.68 35.06
N LEU A 201 19.79 -9.11 33.95
CA LEU A 201 20.25 -9.41 32.61
C LEU A 201 21.71 -8.96 32.43
N ARG A 202 22.03 -7.72 32.82
CA ARG A 202 23.38 -7.17 32.75
C ARG A 202 24.38 -8.03 33.50
N ALA A 203 24.08 -8.41 34.74
CA ALA A 203 24.96 -9.27 35.55
C ALA A 203 25.24 -10.63 34.90
N ARG A 204 24.30 -11.17 34.10
CA ARG A 204 24.51 -12.41 33.34
C ARG A 204 25.27 -12.19 32.04
N LEU A 205 25.10 -11.04 31.40
CA LEU A 205 25.75 -10.69 30.14
C LEU A 205 27.18 -10.16 30.32
N THR A 206 27.53 -9.69 31.53
CA THR A 206 28.88 -9.28 31.89
C THR A 206 29.64 -10.46 32.49
N GLY A 207 30.64 -10.99 31.77
CA GLY A 207 31.49 -12.10 32.21
C GLY A 207 32.60 -12.40 31.21
N THR A 208 33.37 -13.48 31.43
CA THR A 208 34.51 -13.87 30.57
C THR A 208 34.14 -14.73 29.36
N LYS A 209 32.88 -15.17 29.28
CA LYS A 209 32.39 -16.01 28.17
C LYS A 209 31.80 -15.12 27.08
N LYS A 210 32.01 -15.50 25.82
CA LYS A 210 31.30 -14.90 24.69
C LYS A 210 29.82 -15.29 24.75
N ILE A 211 28.94 -14.31 24.65
CA ILE A 211 27.48 -14.46 24.71
C ILE A 211 26.88 -13.87 23.43
N LEU A 212 25.92 -14.61 22.85
CA LEU A 212 25.09 -14.13 21.76
C LEU A 212 23.73 -13.73 22.34
N VAL A 213 23.35 -12.47 22.14
CA VAL A 213 22.02 -11.95 22.49
C VAL A 213 21.21 -11.85 21.23
N VAL A 214 20.11 -12.59 21.14
CA VAL A 214 19.18 -12.52 20.01
C VAL A 214 18.02 -11.59 20.39
N LEU A 215 17.90 -10.47 19.70
CA LEU A 215 16.77 -9.56 19.78
C LEU A 215 15.85 -9.87 18.62
N ASP A 216 14.80 -10.64 18.88
CA ASP A 216 13.86 -11.05 17.85
C ASP A 216 12.73 -10.03 17.67
N ASP A 217 12.39 -9.75 16.40
CA ASP A 217 11.31 -8.88 15.94
C ASP A 217 11.29 -7.48 16.58
N VAL A 218 12.36 -6.71 16.38
CA VAL A 218 12.49 -5.34 16.90
C VAL A 218 11.82 -4.33 15.98
N TRP A 219 10.78 -3.68 16.48
CA TRP A 219 9.98 -2.68 15.75
C TRP A 219 10.45 -1.24 15.97
N GLU A 220 10.78 -0.90 17.22
CA GLU A 220 11.27 0.40 17.65
C GLU A 220 12.71 0.28 18.15
N ILE A 221 13.50 1.36 18.05
CA ILE A 221 14.91 1.37 18.44
C ILE A 221 15.02 1.12 19.96
N PRO A 222 15.55 -0.04 20.39
CA PRO A 222 15.67 -0.35 21.80
C PRO A 222 16.87 0.37 22.39
N LYS A 223 16.70 0.94 23.58
CA LYS A 223 17.81 1.42 24.39
C LYS A 223 18.43 0.25 25.14
N LEU A 224 19.42 -0.37 24.53
CA LEU A 224 20.06 -1.59 25.03
C LEU A 224 20.54 -1.47 26.48
N GLU A 225 21.08 -0.32 26.86
CA GLU A 225 21.56 -0.05 28.22
C GLU A 225 20.42 -0.05 29.24
N GLU A 226 19.25 0.50 28.88
CA GLU A 226 18.05 0.48 29.74
C GLU A 226 17.49 -0.93 29.91
N LEU A 227 17.72 -1.80 28.92
CA LEU A 227 17.40 -3.23 28.99
C LEU A 227 18.49 -4.04 29.72
N GLY A 228 19.62 -3.42 30.07
CA GLY A 228 20.74 -4.09 30.73
C GLY A 228 21.62 -4.89 29.77
N ILE A 229 21.51 -4.67 28.46
CA ILE A 229 22.32 -5.32 27.44
C ILE A 229 23.57 -4.46 27.20
N PRO A 230 24.77 -4.98 27.45
CA PRO A 230 26.00 -4.24 27.17
C PRO A 230 26.21 -4.12 25.66
N SER A 231 26.16 -2.90 25.14
CA SER A 231 26.50 -2.60 23.74
C SER A 231 28.00 -2.32 23.59
N GLY A 232 28.60 -2.74 22.47
CA GLY A 232 29.99 -2.40 22.11
C GLY A 232 31.09 -3.17 22.85
N VAL A 233 30.76 -4.23 23.59
CA VAL A 233 31.75 -5.12 24.25
C VAL A 233 32.06 -6.35 23.39
N LYS A 234 33.29 -6.86 23.42
CA LYS A 234 33.72 -7.98 22.55
C LYS A 234 33.12 -9.33 22.96
N GLU A 235 32.73 -9.43 24.22
CA GLU A 235 32.17 -10.62 24.84
C GLU A 235 30.67 -10.75 24.61
N CYS A 236 30.00 -9.72 24.08
CA CYS A 236 28.56 -9.72 23.80
C CYS A 236 28.32 -9.36 22.34
N THR A 237 27.92 -10.35 21.54
CA THR A 237 27.48 -10.14 20.16
C THR A 237 25.96 -10.07 20.15
N ILE A 238 25.39 -9.08 19.47
CA ILE A 238 23.94 -8.91 19.34
C ILE A 238 23.52 -9.34 17.94
N LEU A 239 22.62 -10.32 17.86
CA LEU A 239 21.89 -10.68 16.66
C LEU A 239 20.52 -10.03 16.72
N LEU A 240 20.26 -9.08 15.83
CA LEU A 240 19.02 -8.34 15.76
C LEU A 240 18.18 -8.86 14.60
N THR A 241 16.93 -9.20 14.83
CA THR A 241 15.96 -9.42 13.76
C THR A 241 14.92 -8.29 13.76
N SER A 242 14.62 -7.77 12.59
CA SER A 242 13.68 -6.67 12.39
C SER A 242 13.15 -6.67 10.97
N ARG A 243 11.86 -6.33 10.82
CA ARG A 243 11.22 -6.12 9.53
C ARG A 243 11.45 -4.70 8.98
N ASN A 244 11.93 -3.78 9.82
CA ASN A 244 12.11 -2.38 9.47
C ASN A 244 13.60 -2.07 9.24
N ARG A 245 14.00 -1.84 7.99
CA ARG A 245 15.40 -1.49 7.67
C ARG A 245 15.91 -0.22 8.37
N GLY A 246 15.00 0.71 8.72
CA GLY A 246 15.34 1.91 9.48
C GLY A 246 15.90 1.62 10.87
N VAL A 247 15.49 0.50 11.50
CA VAL A 247 16.01 0.06 12.80
C VAL A 247 17.49 -0.30 12.68
N TYR A 248 17.89 -1.04 11.64
CA TYR A 248 19.30 -1.40 11.44
C TYR A 248 20.20 -0.18 11.25
N ASN A 249 19.76 0.78 10.45
CA ASN A 249 20.53 2.00 10.20
C ASN A 249 20.68 2.84 11.48
N ALA A 250 19.61 2.96 12.26
CA ALA A 250 19.62 3.72 13.50
C ALA A 250 20.48 3.07 14.61
N MET A 251 20.61 1.74 14.59
CA MET A 251 21.46 0.99 15.51
C MET A 251 22.91 0.78 15.01
N ASP A 252 23.30 1.43 13.92
CA ASP A 252 24.64 1.31 13.30
C ASP A 252 25.03 -0.15 12.99
N VAL A 253 24.06 -0.95 12.52
CA VAL A 253 24.30 -2.35 12.15
C VAL A 253 25.10 -2.40 10.85
N LYS A 254 26.33 -2.89 10.94
CA LYS A 254 27.28 -2.90 9.80
C LYS A 254 27.03 -4.04 8.81
N HIS A 255 26.46 -5.15 9.28
CA HIS A 255 26.20 -6.33 8.46
C HIS A 255 24.74 -6.72 8.57
N ILE A 256 24.00 -6.51 7.49
CA ILE A 256 22.58 -6.81 7.37
C ILE A 256 22.42 -7.95 6.36
N PHE A 257 21.84 -9.05 6.81
CA PHE A 257 21.46 -10.18 5.96
C PHE A 257 19.97 -10.07 5.65
N GLY A 258 19.65 -9.87 4.37
CA GLY A 258 18.26 -9.90 3.90
C GLY A 258 17.80 -11.34 3.70
N LEU A 259 16.69 -11.72 4.33
CA LEU A 259 15.97 -12.94 3.97
C LEU A 259 14.95 -12.58 2.89
N GLU A 260 15.19 -13.06 1.68
CA GLU A 260 14.21 -12.97 0.59
C GLU A 260 12.98 -13.84 0.88
N ILE A 261 11.93 -13.76 0.06
CA ILE A 261 10.78 -14.67 0.16
C ILE A 261 11.26 -16.10 -0.13
N LEU A 262 10.74 -17.10 0.59
CA LEU A 262 11.06 -18.50 0.26
C LEU A 262 10.59 -18.81 -1.17
N PRO A 263 11.42 -19.47 -1.99
CA PRO A 263 10.99 -19.97 -3.30
C PRO A 263 9.76 -20.86 -3.15
N GLU A 264 8.86 -20.82 -4.13
CA GLU A 264 7.56 -21.51 -4.08
C GLU A 264 7.70 -23.01 -3.76
N GLU A 265 8.71 -23.68 -4.31
CA GLU A 265 9.00 -25.09 -4.04
C GLU A 265 9.32 -25.36 -2.57
N GLU A 266 10.21 -24.57 -1.97
CA GLU A 266 10.59 -24.71 -0.56
C GLU A 266 9.47 -24.26 0.38
N ALA A 267 8.74 -23.21 0.01
CA ALA A 267 7.56 -22.74 0.73
C ALA A 267 6.47 -23.82 0.77
N TRP A 268 6.26 -24.52 -0.34
CA TRP A 268 5.29 -25.60 -0.45
C TRP A 268 5.70 -26.85 0.33
N VAL A 269 6.99 -27.20 0.33
CA VAL A 269 7.49 -28.28 1.19
C VAL A 269 7.33 -27.95 2.66
N PHE A 270 7.73 -26.74 3.07
CA PHE A 270 7.54 -26.26 4.44
C PHE A 270 6.07 -26.26 4.87
N PHE A 271 5.18 -25.81 3.97
CA PHE A 271 3.75 -25.83 4.20
C PHE A 271 3.26 -27.26 4.47
N ARG A 272 3.60 -28.23 3.61
CA ARG A 272 3.27 -29.65 3.79
C ARG A 272 3.79 -30.25 5.08
N GLU A 273 5.02 -29.91 5.46
CA GLU A 273 5.61 -30.36 6.74
C GLU A 273 4.80 -29.86 7.94
N LYS A 274 4.31 -28.61 7.90
CA LYS A 274 3.53 -28.03 9.01
C LYS A 274 2.08 -28.47 9.03
N VAL A 275 1.45 -28.69 7.88
CA VAL A 275 0.05 -29.13 7.81
C VAL A 275 -0.12 -30.65 7.82
N GLY A 276 0.94 -31.44 7.62
CA GLY A 276 0.87 -32.91 7.54
C GLY A 276 0.17 -33.40 6.27
N THR A 277 -0.35 -34.63 6.28
CA THR A 277 -1.00 -35.30 5.11
C THR A 277 -2.36 -34.72 4.69
N CYS A 278 -2.75 -33.55 5.21
CA CYS A 278 -4.03 -32.90 4.89
C CYS A 278 -4.13 -32.39 3.43
N VAL A 279 -3.01 -32.34 2.70
CA VAL A 279 -2.92 -31.73 1.36
C VAL A 279 -3.23 -32.72 0.23
N ASP A 280 -3.30 -34.02 0.51
CA ASP A 280 -3.57 -35.06 -0.50
C ASP A 280 -5.07 -35.38 -0.65
N GLY A 281 -5.95 -34.67 0.06
CA GLY A 281 -7.39 -34.69 -0.16
C GLY A 281 -7.76 -33.86 -1.39
N GLN A 282 -8.52 -34.44 -2.32
CA GLN A 282 -8.91 -33.90 -3.64
C GLN A 282 -9.71 -32.56 -3.66
N ASP A 283 -9.64 -31.73 -2.64
CA ASP A 283 -10.46 -30.51 -2.49
C ASP A 283 -9.68 -29.19 -2.54
N LEU A 284 -8.63 -29.12 -3.36
CA LEU A 284 -7.91 -27.87 -3.64
C LEU A 284 -7.80 -27.60 -5.15
N PHE A 285 -8.96 -27.39 -5.78
CA PHE A 285 -9.07 -26.58 -7.00
C PHE A 285 -9.81 -25.29 -6.67
N LEU A 286 -9.07 -24.21 -6.52
CA LEU A 286 -9.53 -22.84 -6.77
C LEU A 286 -8.42 -22.09 -7.51
#